data_AF-A0AAD6V7L6-F1
#
_entry.id   AF-A0AAD6V7L6-F1
#
_cell.length_a   1.000
_cell.length_b   1.000
_cell.length_c   1.000
_cell.angle_alpha   90.00
_cell.angle_beta   90.00
_cell.angle_gamma   90.00
#
_symmetry.space_group_name_H-M   'P 1'
#
loop_
_entity.id
_entity.type
_entity.pdbx_description
1 polymer ?
#
loop_
_entity_poly.entity_id
_entity_poly.type
_entity_poly.pdbx_seq_one_letter_code
_entity_poly.pdbx_strand_id
1 'polypeptide(L)'
;MSVPRATITNDDPAKKCARVSAGAFDPTLICDMFEAFEEHADLANVLNSKIVARAVKNIKEPIVIRWFRTDKERILKLSLDVLKTELRALLLDPDWESQILRDIHHTRQEDNQAFLVFYHRLCELNRLLEDSTSYLGDDELRAHMRASMADPTRALYGDDATRLNTLDDLTTWVKAVEVIDKKCRKDEKERNDAIAAIIAKQPRYQAPAKRARDDEEARNQKKPRTDENARPQGAPTYSDRPKALDDAQRALLDANFGCCKCRRLFAFHRGSDNVCDFPKSNVKPITEKMVAAAKAGLTSEQRVKLAAATKSKPAPVAFVADTVPAQTAPVAATVPALTRTTRFAAVTAVIEDYQDDEEWSSSDSENSDITSRGDTPTPAHRKRTSISNA
;
A
#
# COMPACT_ATOMS: atom_id res chain seq x y z
N MET A 1 14.04 7.22 27.63
CA MET A 1 15.07 7.50 26.60
C MET A 1 15.05 6.32 25.65
N SER A 2 14.85 6.54 24.35
CA SER A 2 14.84 5.45 23.36
C SER A 2 16.25 4.89 23.24
N VAL A 3 16.42 3.57 23.40
CA VAL A 3 17.70 2.91 23.12
C VAL A 3 17.93 2.96 21.60
N PRO A 4 19.11 3.41 21.12
CA PRO A 4 19.40 3.42 19.69
C PRO A 4 19.46 1.99 19.13
N ARG A 5 18.99 1.78 17.90
CA ARG A 5 19.12 0.49 17.19
C ARG A 5 20.60 0.17 16.97
N ALA A 6 20.98 -1.09 17.19
CA ALA A 6 22.32 -1.57 16.89
C ALA A 6 22.58 -1.55 15.37
N THR A 7 23.85 -1.43 14.99
CA THR A 7 24.27 -1.23 13.60
C THR A 7 25.36 -2.23 13.21
N ILE A 8 25.27 -2.77 12.00
CA ILE A 8 26.27 -3.66 11.42
C ILE A 8 27.25 -2.83 10.57
N THR A 9 28.54 -3.06 10.76
CA THR A 9 29.61 -2.53 9.91
C THR A 9 30.32 -3.70 9.23
N ASN A 10 30.25 -3.76 7.90
CA ASN A 10 30.86 -4.80 7.06
C ASN A 10 31.68 -4.14 5.94
N ASP A 11 32.91 -3.72 6.25
CA ASP A 11 33.74 -2.93 5.32
C ASP A 11 34.41 -3.77 4.22
N ASP A 12 34.83 -5.00 4.55
CA ASP A 12 35.57 -5.91 3.66
C ASP A 12 35.32 -7.36 4.10
N PRO A 13 34.26 -8.01 3.61
CA PRO A 13 33.84 -9.34 4.07
C PRO A 13 34.87 -10.42 3.73
N ALA A 14 35.80 -10.21 2.79
CA ALA A 14 36.88 -11.16 2.53
C ALA A 14 37.99 -11.11 3.59
N LYS A 15 38.18 -9.95 4.26
CA LYS A 15 39.26 -9.75 5.24
C LYS A 15 38.79 -9.67 6.68
N LYS A 16 37.61 -9.12 6.92
CA LYS A 16 37.11 -8.79 8.24
C LYS A 16 35.69 -9.32 8.41
N CYS A 17 35.49 -10.06 9.49
CA CYS A 17 34.16 -10.42 9.96
C CYS A 17 33.40 -9.14 10.36
N ALA A 18 32.11 -9.07 10.03
CA ALA A 18 31.26 -7.94 10.37
C ALA A 18 31.30 -7.62 11.87
N ARG A 19 31.13 -6.35 12.21
CA ARG A 19 31.08 -5.86 13.60
C ARG A 19 29.71 -5.27 13.89
N VAL A 20 29.18 -5.57 15.07
CA VAL A 20 27.84 -5.12 15.49
C VAL A 20 27.97 -4.27 16.75
N SER A 21 27.45 -3.04 16.70
CA SER A 21 27.43 -2.13 17.84
C SER A 21 26.46 -2.58 18.93
N ALA A 22 26.57 -2.01 20.13
CA ALA A 22 25.58 -2.22 21.18
C ALA A 22 24.32 -1.39 20.89
N GLY A 23 23.15 -1.88 21.30
CA GLY A 23 21.88 -1.19 21.06
C GLY A 23 20.67 -2.12 21.06
N ALA A 24 19.53 -1.62 20.59
CA ALA A 24 18.34 -2.43 20.40
C ALA A 24 18.53 -3.39 19.21
N PHE A 25 18.26 -4.67 19.45
CA PHE A 25 18.25 -5.73 18.43
C PHE A 25 16.83 -5.98 17.96
N ASP A 26 16.68 -6.25 16.66
CA ASP A 26 15.44 -6.72 16.05
C ASP A 26 15.74 -7.95 15.17
N PRO A 27 14.72 -8.74 14.79
CA PRO A 27 14.93 -9.96 14.02
C PRO A 27 15.67 -9.72 12.71
N THR A 28 15.40 -8.60 12.04
CA THR A 28 16.08 -8.21 10.80
C THR A 28 17.57 -8.02 11.02
N LEU A 29 17.97 -7.25 12.04
CA LEU A 29 19.37 -7.04 12.38
C LEU A 29 20.10 -8.35 12.67
N ILE A 30 19.44 -9.30 13.36
CA ILE A 30 20.04 -10.61 13.63
C ILE A 30 20.24 -11.37 12.32
N CYS A 31 19.23 -11.46 11.44
CA CYS A 31 19.38 -12.12 10.14
C CYS A 31 20.51 -11.50 9.31
N ASP A 32 20.51 -10.18 9.13
CA ASP A 32 21.52 -9.47 8.34
C ASP A 32 22.94 -9.64 8.92
N MET A 33 23.06 -9.70 10.25
CA MET A 33 24.33 -9.96 10.93
C MET A 33 24.86 -11.37 10.62
N PHE A 34 23.99 -12.38 10.61
CA PHE A 34 24.37 -13.76 10.34
C PHE A 34 24.73 -13.98 8.87
N GLU A 35 23.98 -13.39 7.95
CA GLU A 35 24.33 -13.38 6.52
C GLU A 35 25.73 -12.79 6.29
N ALA A 36 26.07 -11.70 6.99
CA ALA A 36 27.40 -11.11 6.91
C ALA A 36 28.50 -11.99 7.54
N PHE A 37 28.17 -12.85 8.52
CA PHE A 37 29.11 -13.82 9.09
C PHE A 37 29.34 -15.00 8.16
N GLU A 38 28.28 -15.49 7.51
CA GLU A 38 28.32 -16.56 6.51
C GLU A 38 29.10 -16.11 5.27
N GLU A 39 28.81 -14.92 4.74
CA GLU A 39 29.55 -14.32 3.63
C GLU A 39 31.06 -14.24 3.94
N HIS A 40 31.42 -13.83 5.17
CA HIS A 40 32.82 -13.83 5.59
C HIS A 40 33.40 -15.25 5.69
N ALA A 41 32.64 -16.22 6.20
CA ALA A 41 33.11 -17.60 6.31
C ALA A 41 33.45 -18.19 4.94
N ASP A 42 32.59 -17.94 3.94
CA ASP A 42 32.73 -18.41 2.58
C ASP A 42 33.89 -17.73 1.85
N LEU A 43 33.93 -16.38 1.85
CA LEU A 43 34.96 -15.63 1.14
C LEU A 43 36.36 -15.82 1.75
N ALA A 44 36.45 -15.95 3.07
CA ALA A 44 37.73 -16.12 3.77
C ALA A 44 38.08 -17.59 4.07
N ASN A 45 37.25 -18.55 3.61
CA ASN A 45 37.40 -19.99 3.82
C ASN A 45 37.72 -20.35 5.29
N VAL A 46 36.89 -19.84 6.21
CA VAL A 46 37.12 -19.94 7.65
C VAL A 46 36.38 -21.14 8.23
N LEU A 47 37.10 -22.01 8.94
CA LEU A 47 36.50 -23.13 9.69
C LEU A 47 35.41 -22.65 10.69
N ASN A 48 34.31 -23.41 10.81
CA ASN A 48 33.16 -23.12 11.69
C ASN A 48 33.54 -22.67 13.11
N SER A 49 34.47 -23.36 13.77
CA SER A 49 34.90 -22.99 15.13
C SER A 49 35.61 -21.63 15.21
N LYS A 50 36.30 -21.22 14.14
CA LYS A 50 36.98 -19.93 14.05
C LYS A 50 36.00 -18.81 13.71
N ILE A 51 34.99 -19.06 12.87
CA ILE A 51 33.99 -18.03 12.55
C ILE A 51 33.10 -17.73 13.75
N VAL A 52 32.66 -18.73 14.51
CA VAL A 52 31.87 -18.52 15.74
C VAL A 52 32.65 -17.68 16.76
N ALA A 53 33.95 -17.97 16.93
CA ALA A 53 34.82 -17.16 17.78
C ALA A 53 34.92 -15.70 17.32
N ARG A 54 34.92 -15.44 16.01
CA ARG A 54 35.00 -14.10 15.42
C ARG A 54 33.68 -13.37 15.55
N ALA A 55 32.57 -14.01 15.18
CA ALA A 55 31.21 -13.51 15.27
C ALA A 55 30.90 -12.98 16.67
N VAL A 56 31.03 -13.83 17.70
CA VAL A 56 30.68 -13.46 19.08
C VAL A 56 31.58 -12.35 19.63
N LYS A 57 32.87 -12.33 19.29
CA LYS A 57 33.80 -11.26 19.71
C LYS A 57 33.49 -9.91 19.03
N ASN A 58 32.86 -9.94 17.86
CA ASN A 58 32.55 -8.76 17.07
C ASN A 58 31.20 -8.12 17.43
N ILE A 59 30.35 -8.84 18.16
CA ILE A 59 29.14 -8.28 18.78
C ILE A 59 29.54 -7.50 20.03
N LYS A 60 29.20 -6.20 20.07
CA LYS A 60 29.59 -5.29 21.18
C LYS A 60 28.53 -5.14 22.26
N GLU A 61 27.50 -5.98 22.22
CA GLU A 61 26.43 -5.98 23.19
C GLU A 61 26.88 -6.57 24.55
N PRO A 62 26.76 -5.83 25.68
CA PRO A 62 27.24 -6.27 26.99
C PRO A 62 26.71 -7.63 27.44
N ILE A 63 25.44 -7.95 27.16
CA ILE A 63 24.87 -9.25 27.55
C ILE A 63 25.54 -10.41 26.81
N VAL A 64 25.84 -10.24 25.52
CA VAL A 64 26.55 -11.23 24.68
C VAL A 64 27.99 -11.39 25.14
N ILE A 65 28.68 -10.29 25.45
CA ILE A 65 30.05 -10.33 25.96
C ILE A 65 30.11 -11.10 27.29
N ARG A 66 29.16 -10.85 28.20
CA ARG A 66 29.07 -11.56 29.48
C ARG A 66 28.78 -13.05 29.26
N TRP A 67 27.76 -13.36 28.46
CA TRP A 67 27.37 -14.71 28.10
C TRP A 67 28.53 -15.52 27.51
N PHE A 68 29.29 -14.92 26.58
CA PHE A 68 30.47 -15.54 26.00
C PHE A 68 31.60 -15.79 27.00
N ARG A 69 31.78 -14.90 27.98
CA ARG A 69 32.79 -15.09 29.02
C ARG A 69 32.45 -16.22 29.98
N THR A 70 31.16 -16.43 30.25
CA THR A 70 30.68 -17.48 31.15
C THR A 70 30.81 -18.86 30.51
N ASP A 71 30.35 -19.03 29.26
CA ASP A 71 30.26 -20.35 28.61
C ASP A 71 31.11 -20.48 27.34
N LYS A 72 32.30 -19.87 27.36
CA LYS A 72 33.20 -19.76 26.21
C LYS A 72 33.43 -21.09 25.48
N GLU A 73 33.75 -22.15 26.21
CA GLU A 73 34.10 -23.45 25.60
C GLU A 73 32.91 -24.12 24.92
N ARG A 74 31.70 -23.93 25.45
CA ARG A 74 30.45 -24.45 24.87
C ARG A 74 30.12 -23.67 23.59
N ILE A 75 30.16 -22.34 23.67
CA ILE A 75 29.79 -21.45 22.56
C ILE A 75 30.73 -21.66 21.36
N LEU A 76 32.03 -21.85 21.58
CA LEU A 76 33.00 -22.09 20.49
C LEU A 76 32.81 -23.41 19.73
N LYS A 77 32.00 -24.34 20.25
CA LYS A 77 31.69 -25.63 19.62
C LYS A 77 30.38 -25.59 18.81
N LEU A 78 29.62 -24.50 18.87
CA LEU A 78 28.36 -24.35 18.15
C LEU A 78 28.60 -24.22 16.65
N SER A 79 27.57 -24.52 15.84
CA SER A 79 27.48 -24.04 14.46
C SER A 79 26.96 -22.58 14.46
N LEU A 80 27.03 -21.92 13.31
CA LEU A 80 26.42 -20.59 13.15
C LEU A 80 24.91 -20.65 13.33
N ASP A 81 24.23 -21.69 12.84
CA ASP A 81 22.78 -21.84 12.99
C ASP A 81 22.36 -21.96 14.46
N VAL A 82 23.06 -22.81 15.22
CA VAL A 82 22.78 -22.95 16.66
C VAL A 82 23.10 -21.67 17.42
N LEU A 83 24.16 -20.95 17.01
CA LEU A 83 24.48 -19.64 17.56
C LEU A 83 23.37 -18.61 17.26
N LYS A 84 22.79 -18.62 16.05
CA LYS A 84 21.68 -17.74 15.63
C LYS A 84 20.47 -17.96 16.54
N THR A 85 20.09 -19.21 16.77
CA THR A 85 18.99 -19.57 17.66
C THR A 85 19.25 -19.13 19.10
N GLU A 86 20.44 -19.39 19.65
CA GLU A 86 20.78 -18.97 21.02
C GLU A 86 20.84 -17.43 21.16
N LEU A 87 21.32 -16.71 20.14
CA LEU A 87 21.32 -15.24 20.16
C LEU A 87 19.93 -14.64 20.03
N ARG A 88 19.04 -15.22 19.21
CA ARG A 88 17.63 -14.80 19.17
C ARG A 88 16.97 -14.93 20.54
N ALA A 89 17.17 -16.06 21.23
CA ALA A 89 16.64 -16.28 22.57
C ALA A 89 17.25 -15.34 23.63
N LEU A 90 18.48 -14.88 23.44
CA LEU A 90 19.17 -13.97 24.37
C LEU A 90 18.82 -12.49 24.15
N LEU A 91 18.60 -12.08 22.91
CA LEU A 91 18.54 -10.66 22.50
C LEU A 91 17.15 -10.16 22.12
N LEU A 92 16.25 -11.04 21.69
CA LEU A 92 14.90 -10.66 21.26
C LEU A 92 13.89 -10.81 22.39
N ASP A 93 12.81 -10.04 22.30
CA ASP A 93 11.67 -10.19 23.20
C ASP A 93 11.03 -11.58 23.02
N PRO A 94 10.57 -12.26 24.09
CA PRO A 94 10.02 -13.61 23.99
C PRO A 94 8.85 -13.79 23.01
N ASP A 95 8.14 -12.71 22.67
CA ASP A 95 7.00 -12.72 21.75
C ASP A 95 7.36 -12.26 20.33
N TRP A 96 8.64 -12.12 19.99
CA TRP A 96 9.09 -11.64 18.68
C TRP A 96 8.52 -12.47 17.51
N GLU A 97 8.48 -13.81 17.64
CA GLU A 97 7.90 -14.69 16.60
C GLU A 97 6.42 -14.41 16.40
N SER A 98 5.69 -14.23 17.51
CA SER A 98 4.26 -13.89 17.48
C SER A 98 4.02 -12.50 16.89
N GLN A 99 4.93 -11.54 17.10
CA GLN A 99 4.87 -10.23 16.47
C GLN A 99 5.01 -10.35 14.95
N ILE A 100 6.02 -11.07 14.46
CA ILE A 100 6.23 -11.25 13.02
C ILE A 100 5.08 -12.04 12.38
N LEU A 101 4.57 -13.10 13.01
CA LEU A 101 3.40 -13.82 12.53
C LEU A 101 2.16 -12.92 12.43
N ARG A 102 1.95 -12.04 13.42
CA ARG A 102 0.89 -11.04 13.33
C ARG A 102 1.11 -10.12 12.14
N ASP A 103 2.33 -9.63 11.92
CA ASP A 103 2.64 -8.74 10.79
C ASP A 103 2.43 -9.44 9.43
N ILE A 104 2.76 -10.72 9.34
CA ILE A 104 2.42 -11.58 8.20
C ILE A 104 0.91 -11.63 8.01
N HIS A 105 0.14 -11.99 9.04
CA HIS A 105 -1.31 -12.10 8.91
C HIS A 105 -2.02 -10.78 8.58
N HIS A 106 -1.45 -9.63 8.97
CA HIS A 106 -1.97 -8.30 8.62
C HIS A 106 -1.48 -7.81 7.24
N THR A 107 -0.50 -8.48 6.64
CA THR A 107 0.00 -8.12 5.32
C THR A 107 -1.05 -8.43 4.27
N ARG A 108 -1.50 -7.38 3.58
CA ARG A 108 -2.42 -7.45 2.45
C ARG A 108 -1.87 -6.72 1.24
N GLN A 109 -2.25 -7.16 0.05
CA GLN A 109 -1.98 -6.42 -1.17
C GLN A 109 -2.84 -5.14 -1.18
N GLU A 110 -2.20 -3.99 -1.32
CA GLU A 110 -2.90 -2.71 -1.43
C GLU A 110 -3.47 -2.54 -2.85
N ASP A 111 -4.56 -1.77 -2.99
CA ASP A 111 -5.31 -1.63 -4.26
C ASP A 111 -4.43 -1.22 -5.45
N ASN A 112 -3.38 -0.43 -5.23
CA ASN A 112 -2.48 0.07 -6.28
C ASN A 112 -1.11 -0.63 -6.31
N GLN A 113 -0.91 -1.66 -5.49
CA GLN A 113 0.36 -2.35 -5.33
C GLN A 113 0.46 -3.55 -6.29
N ALA A 114 1.62 -3.71 -6.92
CA ALA A 114 1.92 -4.89 -7.72
C ALA A 114 1.93 -6.15 -6.84
N PHE A 115 1.39 -7.26 -7.34
CA PHE A 115 1.43 -8.53 -6.61
C PHE A 115 2.84 -8.94 -6.17
N LEU A 116 3.86 -8.78 -7.04
CA LEU A 116 5.24 -9.10 -6.68
C LEU A 116 5.79 -8.28 -5.51
N VAL A 117 5.40 -7.02 -5.37
CA VAL A 117 5.84 -6.17 -4.25
C VAL A 117 5.22 -6.68 -2.95
N PHE A 118 3.94 -7.06 -2.99
CA PHE A 118 3.26 -7.71 -1.87
C PHE A 118 3.93 -9.05 -1.51
N TYR A 119 4.22 -9.89 -2.51
CA TYR A 119 4.91 -11.18 -2.33
C TYR A 119 6.29 -11.02 -1.68
N HIS A 120 7.12 -10.10 -2.18
CA HIS A 120 8.45 -9.86 -1.60
C HIS A 120 8.37 -9.41 -0.15
N ARG A 121 7.44 -8.51 0.20
CA ARG A 121 7.22 -8.08 1.60
C ARG A 121 6.87 -9.27 2.50
N LEU A 122 6.04 -10.19 2.00
CA LEU A 122 5.65 -11.39 2.73
C LEU A 122 6.85 -12.34 2.92
N CYS A 123 7.66 -12.55 1.89
CA CYS A 123 8.87 -13.36 1.97
C CYS A 123 9.91 -12.75 2.91
N GLU A 124 10.08 -11.43 2.91
CA GLU A 124 10.95 -10.72 3.83
C GLU A 124 10.56 -10.96 5.29
N LEU A 125 9.26 -10.89 5.60
CA LEU A 125 8.75 -11.20 6.95
C LEU A 125 8.95 -12.67 7.30
N ASN A 126 8.62 -13.59 6.40
CA ASN A 126 8.74 -15.03 6.65
C ASN A 126 10.21 -15.47 6.82
N ARG A 127 11.15 -14.83 6.11
CA ARG A 127 12.59 -15.03 6.29
C ARG A 127 13.02 -14.76 7.74
N LEU A 128 12.40 -13.81 8.43
CA LEU A 128 12.75 -13.51 9.83
C LEU A 128 12.41 -14.69 10.77
N LEU A 129 11.42 -15.51 10.39
CA LEU A 129 10.99 -16.70 11.11
C LEU A 129 11.77 -17.96 10.71
N GLU A 130 12.71 -17.87 9.77
CA GLU A 130 13.56 -19.00 9.39
C GLU A 130 14.24 -19.62 10.63
N ASP A 131 14.33 -20.94 10.68
CA ASP A 131 14.80 -21.74 11.82
C ASP A 131 13.90 -21.72 13.08
N SER A 132 12.73 -21.07 13.02
CA SER A 132 11.72 -21.13 14.09
C SER A 132 10.60 -22.13 13.77
N THR A 133 9.86 -22.53 14.80
CA THR A 133 8.62 -23.32 14.62
C THR A 133 7.49 -22.54 13.98
N SER A 134 7.64 -21.21 13.90
CA SER A 134 6.65 -20.28 13.37
C SER A 134 6.85 -20.01 11.86
N TYR A 135 7.89 -20.57 11.24
CA TYR A 135 8.16 -20.41 9.82
C TYR A 135 7.00 -20.97 8.97
N LEU A 136 6.48 -20.17 8.04
CA LEU A 136 5.41 -20.60 7.14
C LEU A 136 5.98 -21.33 5.92
N GLY A 137 5.47 -22.54 5.68
CA GLY A 137 5.79 -23.29 4.47
C GLY A 137 5.15 -22.70 3.21
N ASP A 138 5.58 -23.17 2.05
CA ASP A 138 5.12 -22.69 0.75
C ASP A 138 3.58 -22.77 0.60
N ASP A 139 2.96 -23.85 1.08
CA ASP A 139 1.50 -24.03 1.04
C ASP A 139 0.77 -23.03 1.93
N GLU A 140 1.32 -22.72 3.11
CA GLU A 140 0.75 -21.77 4.05
C GLU A 140 0.87 -20.33 3.52
N LEU A 141 2.04 -19.98 2.96
CA LEU A 141 2.25 -18.71 2.26
C LEU A 141 1.29 -18.56 1.08
N ARG A 142 1.13 -19.61 0.28
CA ARG A 142 0.18 -19.62 -0.84
C ARG A 142 -1.26 -19.43 -0.38
N ALA A 143 -1.67 -20.14 0.66
CA ALA A 143 -3.01 -19.98 1.24
C ALA A 143 -3.23 -18.55 1.76
N HIS A 144 -2.24 -17.98 2.46
CA HIS A 144 -2.30 -16.61 2.94
C HIS A 144 -2.39 -15.60 1.79
N MET A 145 -1.54 -15.73 0.76
CA MET A 145 -1.58 -14.85 -0.40
C MET A 145 -2.93 -14.86 -1.10
N ARG A 146 -3.53 -16.04 -1.35
CA ARG A 146 -4.87 -16.15 -1.95
C ARG A 146 -5.93 -15.37 -1.16
N ALA A 147 -5.87 -15.41 0.16
CA ALA A 147 -6.82 -14.70 1.03
C ALA A 147 -6.55 -13.19 1.14
N SER A 148 -5.32 -12.76 0.87
CA SER A 148 -4.84 -11.39 1.08
C SER A 148 -4.60 -10.59 -0.21
N MET A 149 -4.81 -11.19 -1.38
CA MET A 149 -4.80 -10.50 -2.68
C MET A 149 -5.89 -9.43 -2.78
N ALA A 150 -5.60 -8.39 -3.56
CA ALA A 150 -6.56 -7.35 -3.88
C ALA A 150 -7.77 -7.92 -4.62
N ASP A 151 -8.94 -7.34 -4.43
CA ASP A 151 -10.22 -7.86 -4.95
C ASP A 151 -10.22 -8.08 -6.49
N PRO A 152 -9.66 -7.17 -7.33
CA PRO A 152 -9.60 -7.39 -8.78
C PRO A 152 -8.74 -8.61 -9.16
N THR A 153 -7.55 -8.72 -8.58
CA THR A 153 -6.63 -9.85 -8.81
C THR A 153 -7.23 -11.15 -8.30
N ARG A 154 -7.92 -11.13 -7.15
CA ARG A 154 -8.60 -12.29 -6.58
C ARG A 154 -9.78 -12.76 -7.43
N ALA A 155 -10.51 -11.85 -8.08
CA ALA A 155 -11.59 -12.20 -9.00
C ALA A 155 -11.07 -12.97 -10.21
N LEU A 156 -10.05 -12.45 -10.92
CA LEU A 156 -9.44 -13.14 -12.06
C LEU A 156 -8.70 -14.43 -11.64
N TYR A 157 -8.12 -14.46 -10.44
CA TYR A 157 -7.60 -15.70 -9.87
C TYR A 157 -8.69 -16.76 -9.77
N GLY A 158 -9.91 -16.37 -9.34
CA GLY A 158 -11.06 -17.26 -9.22
C GLY A 158 -11.44 -17.94 -10.54
N ASP A 159 -11.39 -17.20 -11.64
CA ASP A 159 -11.67 -17.71 -12.99
C ASP A 159 -10.64 -18.78 -13.42
N ASP A 160 -9.38 -18.60 -13.03
CA ASP A 160 -8.25 -19.48 -13.36
C ASP A 160 -7.90 -20.50 -12.24
N ALA A 161 -8.69 -20.56 -11.17
CA ALA A 161 -8.31 -21.23 -9.92
C ALA A 161 -7.97 -22.71 -10.12
N THR A 162 -8.71 -23.41 -10.98
CA THR A 162 -8.47 -24.84 -11.27
C THR A 162 -7.07 -25.08 -11.83
N ARG A 163 -6.61 -24.23 -12.76
CA ARG A 163 -5.28 -24.32 -13.39
C ARG A 163 -4.18 -23.87 -12.43
N LEU A 164 -4.43 -22.83 -11.64
CA LEU A 164 -3.42 -22.31 -10.72
C LEU A 164 -3.21 -23.24 -9.53
N ASN A 165 -4.26 -23.90 -9.05
CA ASN A 165 -4.16 -24.81 -7.90
C ASN A 165 -3.46 -26.13 -8.23
N THR A 166 -3.23 -26.47 -9.51
CA THR A 166 -2.40 -27.62 -9.91
C THR A 166 -0.91 -27.31 -9.94
N LEU A 167 -0.51 -26.07 -9.68
CA LEU A 167 0.91 -25.67 -9.63
C LEU A 167 1.46 -25.97 -8.23
N ASP A 168 2.27 -27.03 -8.12
CA ASP A 168 2.86 -27.43 -6.85
C ASP A 168 4.04 -26.54 -6.43
N ASP A 169 4.83 -26.07 -7.39
CA ASP A 169 5.96 -25.17 -7.14
C ASP A 169 5.49 -23.72 -6.84
N LEU A 170 5.91 -23.17 -5.70
CA LEU A 170 5.56 -21.81 -5.29
C LEU A 170 6.04 -20.77 -6.31
N THR A 171 7.24 -20.94 -6.85
CA THR A 171 7.82 -19.96 -7.79
C THR A 171 7.01 -19.90 -9.08
N THR A 172 6.62 -21.05 -9.61
CA THR A 172 5.77 -21.18 -10.81
C THR A 172 4.39 -20.61 -10.55
N TRP A 173 3.82 -20.89 -9.38
CA TRP A 173 2.54 -20.32 -8.97
C TRP A 173 2.58 -18.79 -8.87
N VAL A 174 3.60 -18.21 -8.23
CA VAL A 174 3.78 -16.75 -8.09
C VAL A 174 3.87 -16.07 -9.46
N LYS A 175 4.66 -16.63 -10.39
CA LYS A 175 4.75 -16.11 -11.77
C LYS A 175 3.41 -16.13 -12.50
N ALA A 176 2.63 -17.20 -12.32
CA ALA A 176 1.31 -17.29 -12.93
C ALA A 176 0.34 -16.25 -12.37
N VAL A 177 0.37 -15.99 -11.05
CA VAL A 177 -0.43 -14.93 -10.41
C VAL A 177 0.04 -13.53 -10.84
N GLU A 178 1.35 -13.32 -10.99
CA GLU A 178 1.89 -12.05 -11.49
C GLU A 178 1.34 -11.69 -12.89
N VAL A 179 1.20 -12.67 -13.78
CA VAL A 179 0.59 -12.45 -15.11
C VAL A 179 -0.85 -11.98 -14.98
N ILE A 180 -1.62 -12.57 -14.06
CA ILE A 180 -3.00 -12.16 -13.77
C ILE A 180 -3.06 -10.75 -13.20
N ASP A 181 -2.18 -10.42 -12.25
CA ASP A 181 -2.09 -9.08 -11.66
C ASP A 181 -1.74 -8.02 -12.71
N LYS A 182 -0.76 -8.30 -13.58
CA LYS A 182 -0.39 -7.42 -14.70
C LYS A 182 -1.58 -7.14 -15.62
N LYS A 183 -2.37 -8.17 -15.94
CA LYS A 183 -3.59 -8.03 -16.74
C LYS A 183 -4.62 -7.15 -16.01
N CYS A 184 -4.92 -7.43 -14.73
CA CYS A 184 -5.84 -6.61 -13.94
C CYS A 184 -5.46 -5.14 -13.93
N ARG A 185 -4.18 -4.85 -13.69
CA ARG A 185 -3.68 -3.48 -13.59
C ARG A 185 -3.68 -2.75 -14.93
N LYS A 186 -3.44 -3.47 -16.03
CA LYS A 186 -3.59 -2.93 -17.38
C LYS A 186 -5.05 -2.56 -17.65
N ASP A 187 -5.98 -3.48 -17.41
CA ASP A 187 -7.42 -3.27 -17.62
C ASP A 187 -7.95 -2.11 -16.75
N GLU A 188 -7.49 -2.03 -15.49
CA GLU A 188 -7.84 -0.93 -14.59
C GLU A 188 -7.31 0.42 -15.09
N LYS A 189 -6.05 0.46 -15.55
CA LYS A 189 -5.46 1.67 -16.12
C LYS A 189 -6.24 2.13 -17.34
N GLU A 190 -6.53 1.23 -18.28
CA GLU A 190 -7.28 1.54 -19.50
C GLU A 190 -8.69 2.07 -19.17
N ARG A 191 -9.37 1.47 -18.20
CA ARG A 191 -10.65 1.96 -17.70
C ARG A 191 -10.53 3.37 -17.09
N ASN A 192 -9.52 3.60 -16.26
CA ASN A 192 -9.30 4.89 -15.62
C ASN A 192 -8.96 5.99 -16.65
N ASP A 193 -8.16 5.65 -17.67
CA ASP A 193 -7.82 6.54 -18.78
C ASP A 193 -9.06 6.87 -19.62
N ALA A 194 -9.93 5.90 -19.89
CA ALA A 194 -11.20 6.12 -20.58
C ALA A 194 -12.13 7.06 -19.79
N ILE A 195 -12.24 6.87 -18.47
CA ILE A 195 -13.02 7.75 -17.59
C ILE A 195 -12.44 9.17 -17.60
N ALA A 196 -11.12 9.30 -17.48
CA ALA A 196 -10.44 10.60 -17.52
C ALA A 196 -10.67 11.32 -18.86
N ALA A 197 -10.66 10.60 -19.98
CA ALA A 197 -10.94 11.16 -21.30
C ALA A 197 -12.39 11.66 -21.44
N ILE A 198 -13.37 10.95 -20.85
CA ILE A 198 -14.77 11.40 -20.82
C ILE A 198 -14.91 12.67 -19.98
N ILE A 199 -14.27 12.74 -18.81
CA ILE A 199 -14.28 13.91 -17.94
C ILE A 199 -13.61 15.11 -18.63
N ALA A 200 -12.51 14.89 -19.34
CA ALA A 200 -11.81 15.94 -20.10
C ALA A 200 -12.66 16.51 -21.26
N LYS A 201 -13.51 15.67 -21.87
CA LYS A 201 -14.43 16.05 -22.96
C LYS A 201 -15.73 16.69 -22.47
N GLN A 202 -16.05 16.60 -21.18
CA GLN A 202 -17.19 17.34 -20.66
C GLN A 202 -16.92 18.84 -20.82
N PRO A 203 -17.77 19.59 -21.55
CA PRO A 203 -17.63 21.03 -21.59
C PRO A 203 -17.72 21.50 -20.15
N ARG A 204 -16.64 22.11 -19.65
CA ARG A 204 -16.69 22.87 -18.40
C ARG A 204 -17.87 23.80 -18.61
N TYR A 205 -18.92 23.64 -17.81
CA TYR A 205 -20.08 24.53 -17.82
C TYR A 205 -19.53 25.89 -17.39
N GLN A 206 -18.95 26.63 -18.33
CA GLN A 206 -18.62 28.02 -18.15
C GLN A 206 -20.00 28.64 -17.98
N ALA A 207 -20.29 29.03 -16.74
CA ALA A 207 -21.45 29.86 -16.45
C ALA A 207 -21.48 30.93 -17.54
N PRO A 208 -22.62 31.10 -18.25
CA PRO A 208 -22.67 31.97 -19.42
C PRO A 208 -22.08 33.31 -19.00
N ALA A 209 -20.93 33.65 -19.58
CA ALA A 209 -20.34 34.95 -19.41
C ALA A 209 -21.46 35.93 -19.71
N LYS A 210 -21.81 36.76 -18.71
CA LYS A 210 -22.80 37.82 -18.87
C LYS A 210 -22.42 38.54 -20.16
N ARG A 211 -23.21 38.33 -21.22
CA ARG A 211 -23.12 39.15 -22.41
C ARG A 211 -23.33 40.57 -21.90
N ALA A 212 -22.30 41.38 -22.01
CA ALA A 212 -22.40 42.80 -21.82
C ALA A 212 -23.59 43.26 -22.69
N ARG A 213 -24.61 43.81 -22.04
CA ARG A 213 -25.55 44.69 -22.71
C ARG A 213 -24.74 45.92 -23.08
N ASP A 214 -24.35 45.99 -24.34
CA ASP A 214 -24.15 47.27 -24.98
C ASP A 214 -25.46 47.53 -25.75
N ASP A 215 -26.26 48.42 -25.15
CA ASP A 215 -27.26 49.20 -25.86
C ASP A 215 -26.53 50.08 -26.88
N GLU A 216 -26.96 50.09 -28.14
CA GLU A 216 -27.49 51.27 -28.84
C GLU A 216 -27.74 50.95 -30.34
N GLU A 217 -28.89 51.38 -30.85
CA GLU A 217 -29.21 51.62 -32.27
C GLU A 217 -29.21 50.46 -33.30
N ALA A 218 -30.41 49.92 -33.58
CA ALA A 218 -30.94 49.88 -34.96
C ALA A 218 -32.39 49.37 -35.05
N ARG A 219 -33.31 50.32 -35.20
CA ARG A 219 -34.42 50.34 -36.17
C ARG A 219 -35.34 49.11 -36.30
N ASN A 220 -36.52 49.27 -35.69
CA ASN A 220 -37.78 49.48 -36.41
C ASN A 220 -38.18 48.45 -37.48
N GLN A 221 -38.94 47.41 -37.10
CA GLN A 221 -40.01 46.87 -37.95
C GLN A 221 -41.22 46.42 -37.12
N LYS A 222 -42.33 47.15 -37.31
CA LYS A 222 -43.68 46.78 -36.90
C LYS A 222 -44.14 45.52 -37.65
N LYS A 223 -44.67 44.52 -36.95
CA LYS A 223 -45.73 43.63 -37.48
C LYS A 223 -46.79 43.37 -36.40
N PRO A 224 -48.08 43.24 -36.77
CA PRO A 224 -49.17 43.23 -35.82
C PRO A 224 -49.37 41.84 -35.19
N ARG A 225 -49.79 41.85 -33.92
CA ARG A 225 -50.30 40.69 -33.19
C ARG A 225 -51.79 40.54 -33.49
N THR A 226 -52.20 39.34 -33.88
CA THR A 226 -53.58 38.86 -33.77
C THR A 226 -53.57 37.62 -32.89
N ASP A 227 -54.27 37.78 -31.77
CA ASP A 227 -55.19 36.87 -31.09
C ASP A 227 -54.83 35.44 -30.67
N GLU A 228 -55.24 35.22 -29.42
CA GLU A 228 -55.88 34.01 -28.88
C GLU A 228 -55.06 32.72 -28.80
N ASN A 229 -54.56 32.46 -27.60
CA ASN A 229 -55.02 31.28 -26.87
C ASN A 229 -54.75 31.43 -25.37
N ALA A 230 -55.84 31.70 -24.64
CA ALA A 230 -55.90 31.56 -23.20
C ALA A 230 -55.72 30.08 -22.83
N ARG A 231 -54.74 29.77 -21.98
CA ARG A 231 -54.68 28.50 -21.26
C ARG A 231 -54.42 28.77 -19.77
N PRO A 232 -55.08 28.06 -18.84
CA PRO A 232 -55.29 28.56 -17.49
C PRO A 232 -54.01 28.62 -16.66
N GLN A 233 -53.91 29.71 -15.91
CA GLN A 233 -53.02 29.88 -14.78
C GLN A 233 -53.29 28.81 -13.71
N GLY A 234 -52.25 28.08 -13.37
CA GLY A 234 -52.17 27.18 -12.22
C GLY A 234 -50.73 26.87 -11.89
N ALA A 235 -49.82 27.86 -12.04
CA ALA A 235 -48.45 27.73 -11.56
C ALA A 235 -48.45 28.13 -10.06
N PRO A 236 -47.98 27.27 -9.14
CA PRO A 236 -47.82 27.68 -7.76
C PRO A 236 -46.78 28.80 -7.74
N THR A 237 -47.16 29.96 -7.19
CA THR A 237 -46.24 31.06 -6.92
C THR A 237 -45.05 30.51 -6.14
N TYR A 238 -43.88 30.52 -6.76
CA TYR A 238 -42.62 29.99 -6.27
C TYR A 238 -41.99 30.89 -5.20
N SER A 239 -42.81 31.47 -4.32
CA SER A 239 -42.39 32.47 -3.35
C SER A 239 -41.67 31.90 -2.13
N ASP A 240 -41.60 30.57 -1.98
CA ASP A 240 -41.08 29.96 -0.76
C ASP A 240 -39.64 29.43 -0.84
N ARG A 241 -38.94 29.67 -1.97
CA ARG A 241 -37.53 29.26 -2.10
C ARG A 241 -36.57 30.31 -1.51
N PRO A 242 -35.60 29.89 -0.67
CA PRO A 242 -34.62 30.80 -0.12
C PRO A 242 -33.70 31.35 -1.23
N LYS A 243 -33.36 32.64 -1.15
CA LYS A 243 -32.45 33.33 -2.08
C LYS A 243 -31.15 32.54 -2.27
N ALA A 244 -30.63 32.43 -3.50
CA ALA A 244 -29.39 31.70 -3.79
C ALA A 244 -28.22 32.15 -2.89
N LEU A 245 -27.33 31.21 -2.50
CA LEU A 245 -26.13 31.57 -1.76
C LEU A 245 -25.17 32.32 -2.67
N ASP A 246 -24.59 33.40 -2.15
CA ASP A 246 -23.44 34.05 -2.77
C ASP A 246 -22.15 33.21 -2.55
N ASP A 247 -21.10 33.54 -3.29
CA ASP A 247 -19.84 32.79 -3.25
C ASP A 247 -19.13 32.92 -1.89
N ALA A 248 -19.32 34.05 -1.20
CA ALA A 248 -18.76 34.28 0.14
C ALA A 248 -19.41 33.36 1.19
N GLN A 249 -20.73 33.21 1.15
CA GLN A 249 -21.48 32.31 2.01
C GLN A 249 -21.15 30.84 1.73
N ARG A 250 -20.94 30.49 0.46
CA ARG A 250 -20.51 29.15 0.07
C ARG A 250 -19.12 28.84 0.63
N ALA A 251 -18.17 29.78 0.48
CA ALA A 251 -16.84 29.66 1.06
C ALA A 251 -16.88 29.54 2.60
N LEU A 252 -17.74 30.31 3.28
CA LEU A 252 -17.91 30.22 4.74
C LEU A 252 -18.49 28.87 5.19
N LEU A 253 -19.43 28.30 4.44
CA LEU A 253 -19.96 26.97 4.72
C LEU A 253 -18.89 25.89 4.51
N ASP A 254 -18.20 25.91 3.37
CA ASP A 254 -17.16 24.92 3.04
C ASP A 254 -16.00 24.96 4.05
N ALA A 255 -15.56 26.16 4.46
CA ALA A 255 -14.50 26.34 5.44
C ALA A 255 -14.86 25.85 6.85
N ASN A 256 -16.16 25.74 7.17
CA ASN A 256 -16.65 25.37 8.49
C ASN A 256 -17.50 24.09 8.48
N PHE A 257 -17.23 23.19 7.52
CA PHE A 257 -17.89 21.88 7.40
C PHE A 257 -19.43 21.98 7.41
N GLY A 258 -19.96 23.04 6.82
CA GLY A 258 -21.37 23.31 6.65
C GLY A 258 -21.93 22.70 5.37
N CYS A 259 -23.25 22.61 5.29
CA CYS A 259 -23.94 22.07 4.12
C CYS A 259 -24.59 23.18 3.30
N CYS A 260 -24.23 23.28 2.01
CA CYS A 260 -24.78 24.27 1.08
C CYS A 260 -26.27 24.08 0.75
N LYS A 261 -26.83 22.89 1.00
CA LYS A 261 -28.24 22.57 0.75
C LYS A 261 -29.14 23.04 1.91
N CYS A 262 -28.79 22.68 3.14
CA CYS A 262 -29.57 23.06 4.33
C CYS A 262 -29.09 24.37 5.00
N ARG A 263 -27.96 24.94 4.54
CA ARG A 263 -27.34 26.18 5.05
C ARG A 263 -26.95 26.15 6.53
N ARG A 264 -26.69 24.95 7.08
CA ARG A 264 -26.26 24.79 8.49
C ARG A 264 -24.73 24.70 8.55
N LEU A 265 -24.11 25.43 9.48
CA LEU A 265 -22.69 25.34 9.81
C LEU A 265 -22.43 24.09 10.66
N PHE A 266 -21.24 23.47 10.53
CA PHE A 266 -20.87 22.26 11.29
C PHE A 266 -21.88 21.10 11.16
N ALA A 267 -22.41 20.94 9.95
CA ALA A 267 -23.43 19.95 9.65
C ALA A 267 -22.82 18.56 9.36
N PHE A 268 -21.54 18.52 8.96
CA PHE A 268 -20.75 17.31 8.69
C PHE A 268 -21.40 16.33 7.70
N HIS A 269 -22.24 16.85 6.80
CA HIS A 269 -22.81 16.13 5.67
C HIS A 269 -22.75 17.04 4.44
N ARG A 270 -22.72 16.45 3.24
CA ARG A 270 -22.69 17.21 1.98
C ARG A 270 -24.05 17.11 1.29
N GLY A 271 -24.34 18.05 0.38
CA GLY A 271 -25.67 18.19 -0.24
C GLY A 271 -26.19 16.96 -1.01
N SER A 272 -25.34 15.96 -1.24
CA SER A 272 -25.69 14.64 -1.77
C SER A 272 -26.45 13.76 -0.79
N ASP A 273 -26.35 14.04 0.51
CA ASP A 273 -26.93 13.20 1.55
C ASP A 273 -28.43 13.52 1.64
N ASN A 274 -29.29 12.48 1.53
CA ASN A 274 -30.76 12.58 1.62
C ASN A 274 -31.26 12.98 3.02
N VAL A 275 -30.37 13.48 3.88
CA VAL A 275 -30.59 13.84 5.29
C VAL A 275 -30.84 15.36 5.45
N CYS A 276 -30.81 16.13 4.36
CA CYS A 276 -30.93 17.59 4.40
C CYS A 276 -32.38 18.10 4.25
N ASP A 277 -32.88 18.84 5.25
CA ASP A 277 -34.06 19.68 5.09
C ASP A 277 -33.74 20.99 4.35
N PHE A 278 -34.54 21.34 3.34
CA PHE A 278 -34.43 22.63 2.67
C PHE A 278 -35.00 23.75 3.56
N PRO A 279 -34.28 24.86 3.75
CA PRO A 279 -34.77 25.92 4.61
C PRO A 279 -35.83 26.77 3.87
N LYS A 280 -36.78 27.34 4.62
CA LYS A 280 -37.86 28.19 4.10
C LYS A 280 -37.34 29.53 3.58
N SER A 281 -38.14 30.26 2.80
CA SER A 281 -37.76 31.50 2.07
C SER A 281 -36.98 32.59 2.84
N ASN A 282 -37.15 32.70 4.16
CA ASN A 282 -36.62 33.80 4.99
C ASN A 282 -35.29 33.50 5.74
N VAL A 283 -34.34 32.81 5.10
CA VAL A 283 -33.03 32.54 5.73
C VAL A 283 -32.14 33.77 5.72
N LYS A 284 -31.66 34.17 6.90
CA LYS A 284 -30.66 35.23 7.06
C LYS A 284 -29.33 34.84 6.39
N PRO A 285 -28.60 35.78 5.76
CA PRO A 285 -27.31 35.50 5.15
C PRO A 285 -26.29 35.03 6.20
N ILE A 286 -25.49 34.03 5.84
CA ILE A 286 -24.45 33.50 6.73
C ILE A 286 -23.29 34.48 6.76
N THR A 287 -22.98 34.99 7.95
CA THR A 287 -21.87 35.92 8.19
C THR A 287 -20.81 35.29 9.09
N GLU A 288 -19.60 35.85 9.10
CA GLU A 288 -18.53 35.43 10.01
C GLU A 288 -18.91 35.52 11.49
N LYS A 289 -19.74 36.50 11.87
CA LYS A 289 -20.28 36.63 13.24
C LYS A 289 -21.13 35.42 13.62
N MET A 290 -21.92 34.89 12.68
CA MET A 290 -22.70 33.67 12.90
C MET A 290 -21.81 32.43 13.00
N VAL A 291 -20.68 32.40 12.28
CA VAL A 291 -19.69 31.32 12.39
C VAL A 291 -19.05 31.33 13.78
N ALA A 292 -18.65 32.49 14.29
CA ALA A 292 -18.08 32.62 15.63
C ALA A 292 -19.08 32.18 16.72
N ALA A 293 -20.34 32.63 16.62
CA ALA A 293 -21.40 32.22 17.54
C ALA A 293 -21.69 30.71 17.47
N ALA A 294 -21.74 30.13 16.26
CA ALA A 294 -21.96 28.70 16.08
C ALA A 294 -20.78 27.86 16.61
N LYS A 295 -19.53 28.34 16.47
CA LYS A 295 -18.35 27.69 17.06
C LYS A 295 -18.42 27.66 18.59
N ALA A 296 -18.86 28.74 19.22
CA ALA A 296 -19.01 28.80 20.68
C ALA A 296 -20.07 27.80 21.19
N GLY A 297 -21.15 27.58 20.41
CA GLY A 297 -22.25 26.68 20.74
C GLY A 297 -22.08 25.20 20.35
N LEU A 298 -20.89 24.79 19.85
CA LEU A 298 -20.66 23.40 19.43
C LEU A 298 -20.80 22.40 20.60
N THR A 299 -21.45 21.26 20.35
CA THR A 299 -21.49 20.13 21.30
C THR A 299 -20.13 19.45 21.41
N SER A 300 -19.91 18.66 22.47
CA SER A 300 -18.69 17.85 22.65
C SER A 300 -18.41 16.95 21.44
N GLU A 301 -19.43 16.27 20.91
CA GLU A 301 -19.31 15.41 19.73
C GLU A 301 -18.92 16.18 18.47
N GLN A 302 -19.53 17.35 18.25
CA GLN A 302 -19.20 18.19 17.09
C GLN A 302 -17.79 18.78 17.19
N ARG A 303 -17.30 19.07 18.41
CA ARG A 303 -15.90 19.49 18.64
C ARG A 303 -14.91 18.39 18.30
N VAL A 304 -15.21 17.14 18.66
CA VAL A 304 -14.37 15.98 18.30
C VAL A 304 -14.33 15.78 16.78
N LYS A 305 -15.48 15.85 16.11
CA LYS A 305 -15.56 15.76 14.64
C LYS A 305 -14.81 16.90 13.94
N LEU A 306 -14.91 18.12 14.46
CA LEU A 306 -14.18 19.28 13.94
C LEU A 306 -12.67 19.09 14.09
N ALA A 307 -12.20 18.64 15.26
CA ALA A 307 -10.79 18.39 15.53
C ALA A 307 -10.19 17.29 14.62
N ALA A 308 -10.95 16.21 14.38
CA ALA A 308 -10.57 15.15 13.46
C ALA A 308 -10.47 15.67 12.01
N ALA A 309 -11.45 16.45 11.56
CA ALA A 309 -11.49 16.97 10.20
C ALA A 309 -10.44 18.08 9.92
N THR A 310 -9.96 18.77 10.96
CA THR A 310 -8.84 19.72 10.83
C THR A 310 -7.47 19.04 10.77
N LYS A 311 -7.31 17.84 11.33
CA LYS A 311 -6.05 17.08 11.28
C LYS A 311 -5.77 16.46 9.90
N SER A 312 -6.80 16.27 9.08
CA SER A 312 -6.70 15.64 7.75
C SER A 312 -6.48 16.62 6.59
N LYS A 313 -6.25 17.91 6.86
CA LYS A 313 -6.03 18.92 5.81
C LYS A 313 -4.52 19.19 5.64
N PRO A 314 -3.89 18.84 4.50
CA PRO A 314 -2.47 19.11 4.29
C PRO A 314 -2.20 20.62 4.18
N ALA A 315 -1.10 21.08 4.78
CA ALA A 315 -0.65 22.47 4.70
C ALA A 315 -0.21 22.85 3.27
N PRO A 316 -0.45 24.08 2.79
CA PRO A 316 0.03 24.51 1.49
C PRO A 316 1.57 24.66 1.53
N VAL A 317 2.24 24.00 0.59
CA VAL A 317 3.69 24.03 0.41
C VAL A 317 4.11 25.41 -0.11
N ALA A 318 4.85 26.17 0.69
CA ALA A 318 5.43 27.44 0.28
C ALA A 318 6.67 27.19 -0.60
N PHE A 319 6.67 27.77 -1.80
CA PHE A 319 7.80 27.79 -2.73
C PHE A 319 8.85 28.77 -2.21
N VAL A 320 10.02 28.28 -1.81
CA VAL A 320 11.17 29.10 -1.42
C VAL A 320 12.10 29.22 -2.63
N ALA A 321 12.24 30.45 -3.13
CA ALA A 321 13.21 30.79 -4.16
C ALA A 321 14.59 31.00 -3.53
N ASP A 322 15.60 30.28 -4.03
CA ASP A 322 17.00 30.47 -3.67
C ASP A 322 17.50 31.86 -4.12
N THR A 323 18.06 32.61 -3.17
CA THR A 323 18.92 33.77 -3.45
C THR A 323 20.24 33.57 -2.74
N VAL A 324 21.31 33.43 -3.54
CA VAL A 324 22.70 33.40 -3.09
C VAL A 324 23.24 34.84 -3.07
N PRO A 325 23.99 35.23 -2.02
CA PRO A 325 25.07 36.18 -2.23
C PRO A 325 26.43 35.60 -1.80
N ALA A 326 27.43 35.92 -2.61
CA ALA A 326 28.85 35.62 -2.43
C ALA A 326 29.54 36.65 -1.51
N GLN A 327 30.54 36.21 -0.74
CA GLN A 327 31.87 36.84 -0.48
C GLN A 327 32.53 36.16 0.75
N THR A 328 33.65 35.44 0.58
CA THR A 328 35.10 35.77 0.75
C THR A 328 35.71 35.13 2.01
N ALA A 329 36.86 34.48 1.81
CA ALA A 329 37.57 33.53 2.70
C ALA A 329 38.57 34.23 3.66
N PRO A 330 39.57 33.56 4.31
CA PRO A 330 39.81 32.12 4.59
C PRO A 330 40.24 31.80 6.05
N VAL A 331 40.42 30.52 6.43
CA VAL A 331 41.65 29.93 7.04
C VAL A 331 41.47 28.41 7.30
N ALA A 332 42.33 27.62 6.63
CA ALA A 332 42.89 26.27 6.88
C ALA A 332 42.19 25.22 7.77
N ALA A 333 41.90 24.03 7.19
CA ALA A 333 42.55 22.74 7.54
C ALA A 333 42.02 21.54 6.69
N THR A 334 42.96 20.92 5.96
CA THR A 334 43.17 19.48 5.65
C THR A 334 42.01 18.54 5.26
N VAL A 335 42.05 18.05 4.01
CA VAL A 335 41.27 16.92 3.41
C VAL A 335 42.08 15.59 3.52
N PRO A 336 41.53 14.35 3.37
CA PRO A 336 40.87 13.84 2.13
C PRO A 336 39.51 13.11 2.36
N ALA A 337 38.52 13.29 1.46
CA ALA A 337 37.98 12.32 0.46
C ALA A 337 37.31 11.05 1.06
N LEU A 338 36.11 10.57 0.72
CA LEU A 338 35.12 10.78 -0.35
C LEU A 338 33.73 10.41 0.23
N THR A 339 32.71 11.26 0.11
CA THR A 339 31.32 10.85 0.34
C THR A 339 30.68 10.48 -1.00
N ARG A 340 30.43 9.19 -1.19
CA ARG A 340 29.72 8.67 -2.36
C ARG A 340 28.22 8.87 -2.14
N THR A 341 27.67 9.86 -2.82
CA THR A 341 26.23 10.02 -3.07
C THR A 341 25.72 8.78 -3.81
N THR A 342 24.84 8.01 -3.17
CA THR A 342 24.06 6.97 -3.82
C THR A 342 23.08 7.61 -4.78
N ARG A 343 23.44 7.61 -6.08
CA ARG A 343 22.51 7.82 -7.17
C ARG A 343 21.58 6.60 -7.24
N PHE A 344 20.30 6.79 -6.96
CA PHE A 344 19.27 5.92 -7.54
C PHE A 344 19.22 6.25 -9.04
N ALA A 345 19.82 5.39 -9.84
CA ALA A 345 19.56 5.38 -11.27
C ALA A 345 18.16 4.80 -11.47
N ALA A 346 17.25 5.65 -11.94
CA ALA A 346 16.02 5.21 -12.57
C ALA A 346 16.41 4.38 -13.80
N VAL A 347 16.07 3.09 -13.77
CA VAL A 347 16.07 2.25 -14.97
C VAL A 347 14.82 2.62 -15.76
N THR A 348 14.92 3.64 -16.61
CA THR A 348 14.11 3.74 -17.82
C THR A 348 14.71 2.77 -18.83
N ALA A 349 14.14 1.57 -18.91
CA ALA A 349 14.37 0.70 -20.05
C ALA A 349 13.63 1.30 -21.25
N VAL A 350 14.39 1.54 -22.30
CA VAL A 350 13.92 1.79 -23.66
C VAL A 350 13.08 0.58 -24.07
N ILE A 351 11.83 0.83 -24.42
CA ILE A 351 10.99 -0.12 -25.14
C ILE A 351 11.51 -0.09 -26.58
N GLU A 352 12.32 -1.07 -26.94
CA GLU A 352 12.52 -1.47 -28.34
C GLU A 352 11.49 -2.55 -28.64
N ASP A 353 10.68 -2.30 -29.67
CA ASP A 353 9.68 -3.20 -30.22
C ASP A 353 10.32 -4.54 -30.59
N TYR A 354 9.92 -5.59 -29.87
CA TYR A 354 10.04 -6.97 -30.33
C TYR A 354 8.65 -7.43 -30.77
N GLN A 355 8.39 -7.28 -32.07
CA GLN A 355 7.34 -8.01 -32.77
C GLN A 355 7.89 -9.42 -33.04
N ASP A 356 7.46 -10.41 -32.26
CA ASP A 356 7.56 -11.81 -32.66
C ASP A 356 6.22 -12.25 -33.26
N ASP A 357 6.20 -12.28 -34.59
CA ASP A 357 5.26 -13.05 -35.39
C ASP A 357 5.67 -14.53 -35.30
N GLU A 358 5.16 -15.27 -34.32
CA GLU A 358 5.21 -16.74 -34.32
C GLU A 358 3.85 -17.29 -34.75
N GLU A 359 3.80 -17.50 -36.05
CA GLU A 359 2.84 -18.24 -36.85
C GLU A 359 2.55 -19.62 -36.22
N TRP A 360 1.33 -19.82 -35.72
CA TRP A 360 0.83 -21.11 -35.27
C TRP A 360 0.72 -22.08 -36.47
N SER A 361 1.81 -22.77 -36.78
CA SER A 361 1.79 -23.91 -37.69
C SER A 361 1.26 -25.13 -36.94
N SER A 362 -0.01 -25.44 -37.20
CA SER A 362 -0.60 -26.75 -36.89
C SER A 362 0.18 -27.82 -37.64
N SER A 363 0.74 -28.78 -36.91
CA SER A 363 1.17 -30.04 -37.50
C SER A 363 0.51 -31.18 -36.76
N ASP A 364 -0.45 -31.77 -37.47
CA ASP A 364 -1.02 -33.08 -37.23
C ASP A 364 0.06 -34.11 -36.95
N SER A 365 -0.16 -34.96 -35.96
CA SER A 365 0.55 -36.21 -35.81
C SER A 365 -0.42 -37.27 -35.34
N GLU A 366 -0.76 -38.11 -36.31
CA GLU A 366 -1.59 -39.29 -36.21
C GLU A 366 -1.08 -40.26 -35.14
N ASN A 367 -2.04 -40.74 -34.35
CA ASN A 367 -2.37 -42.15 -34.20
C ASN A 367 -1.20 -43.15 -34.04
N SER A 368 -1.03 -43.68 -32.82
CA SER A 368 -0.65 -45.08 -32.68
C SER A 368 -1.32 -45.72 -31.46
N ASP A 369 -2.20 -46.67 -31.80
CA ASP A 369 -2.75 -47.73 -30.97
C ASP A 369 -1.69 -48.40 -30.09
N ILE A 370 -1.94 -48.44 -28.78
CA ILE A 370 -1.50 -49.56 -27.94
C ILE A 370 -2.70 -50.02 -27.08
N THR A 371 -3.32 -51.09 -27.55
CA THR A 371 -4.20 -51.96 -26.79
C THR A 371 -3.37 -52.83 -25.85
N SER A 372 -3.54 -52.67 -24.53
CA SER A 372 -3.27 -53.74 -23.56
C SER A 372 -4.03 -53.47 -22.26
N ARG A 373 -5.18 -54.14 -22.10
CA ARG A 373 -5.89 -54.27 -20.82
C ARG A 373 -5.91 -55.76 -20.47
N GLY A 374 -5.01 -56.16 -19.60
CA GLY A 374 -5.04 -57.43 -18.88
C GLY A 374 -5.71 -57.25 -17.52
N ASP A 375 -6.74 -58.05 -17.30
CA ASP A 375 -7.12 -58.76 -16.07
C ASP A 375 -7.06 -58.04 -14.72
N THR A 376 -8.26 -57.79 -14.18
CA THR A 376 -8.50 -57.56 -12.75
C THR A 376 -9.13 -58.82 -12.14
N PRO A 377 -8.64 -59.31 -11.00
CA PRO A 377 -9.38 -60.26 -10.18
C PRO A 377 -10.08 -59.54 -9.01
N THR A 378 -11.38 -59.82 -8.90
CA THR A 378 -12.26 -59.62 -7.75
C THR A 378 -11.66 -60.20 -6.46
N PRO A 379 -11.99 -59.63 -5.28
CA PRO A 379 -12.54 -60.52 -4.25
C PRO A 379 -13.73 -59.97 -3.45
N ALA A 380 -14.75 -60.82 -3.45
CA ALA A 380 -15.73 -61.17 -2.42
C ALA A 380 -15.81 -60.39 -1.08
N HIS A 381 -17.05 -60.00 -0.79
CA HIS A 381 -17.80 -60.20 0.47
C HIS A 381 -17.09 -59.99 1.83
N ARG A 382 -17.58 -58.97 2.56
CA ARG A 382 -17.81 -59.14 4.01
C ARG A 382 -19.09 -58.47 4.48
N LYS A 383 -19.82 -59.23 5.29
CA LYS A 383 -21.20 -59.00 5.75
C LYS A 383 -21.29 -57.85 6.74
N ARG A 384 -22.31 -57.02 6.55
CA ARG A 384 -22.94 -56.16 7.56
C ARG A 384 -23.34 -57.01 8.77
N THR A 385 -22.93 -56.60 9.96
CA THR A 385 -23.61 -56.96 11.22
C THR A 385 -24.13 -55.70 11.87
N SER A 386 -25.40 -55.78 12.24
CA SER A 386 -26.23 -54.76 12.82
C SER A 386 -25.98 -54.59 14.32
N ILE A 387 -26.19 -53.35 14.73
CA ILE A 387 -26.44 -52.81 16.07
C ILE A 387 -27.33 -53.72 16.93
N SER A 388 -26.98 -53.84 18.23
CA SER A 388 -27.95 -53.99 19.33
C SER A 388 -27.39 -53.41 20.63
N ASN A 389 -28.25 -52.64 21.30
CA ASN A 389 -28.09 -51.89 22.54
C ASN A 389 -27.59 -52.70 23.75
N ALA A 390 -26.83 -52.04 24.63
CA ALA A 390 -27.08 -51.87 26.07
C ALA A 390 -26.06 -50.88 26.65
#